data_AF-A0A7W1LBM4-F1
#
_entry.id   AF-A0A7W1LBM4-F1
#
_cell.length_a   1.000
_cell.length_b   1.000
_cell.length_c   1.000
_cell.angle_alpha   90.00
_cell.angle_beta   90.00
_cell.angle_gamma   90.00
#
_symmetry.space_group_name_H-M   'P 1'
#
loop_
_entity.id
_entity.type
_entity.pdbx_description
1 polymer ?
#
loop_
_entity_poly.entity_id
_entity_poly.type
_entity_poly.pdbx_seq_one_letter_code
_entity_poly.pdbx_strand_id
1 'polypeptide(L)'
;MSKKYEDQTVTEIAAEFEETALVDENKATEPNSPKRKWKQFLTVAIMCAVVACLGINGCSSEAGKPVPAPRSSVIDQPAMDTTLTGGQMLTIAPEQVESAGIKTEVVGEGLALATGVVQANAYGDTPVFSLVGGIVRRISPELGENVQSGQTIAVVFSEEFAATQSRYLDLLAQTDEARKNYERTTKLVRINQPGRTEFDEATSQLKTVEAQLEEMKKRYERTTKLIQIGASSREELEQDTTKLRTAEAELIKARARLERARQLLEINPATRTEFDQATTKLRNTEAEL
;
A
#
# COMPACT_ATOMS: atom_id res chain seq x y z
N MET A 1 -9.16 -48.68 -56.79
CA MET A 1 -8.16 -47.58 -56.79
C MET A 1 -8.91 -46.26 -56.75
N SER A 2 -8.60 -45.44 -55.75
CA SER A 2 -9.00 -44.03 -55.56
C SER A 2 -10.48 -43.69 -55.28
N LYS A 3 -10.80 -43.54 -53.99
CA LYS A 3 -11.57 -42.40 -53.46
C LYS A 3 -11.16 -42.22 -52.00
N LYS A 4 -10.21 -41.32 -51.79
CA LYS A 4 -9.66 -40.90 -50.50
C LYS A 4 -9.88 -39.39 -50.43
N TYR A 5 -10.20 -38.89 -49.24
CA TYR A 5 -10.35 -37.49 -48.83
C TYR A 5 -11.73 -36.85 -48.98
N GLU A 6 -12.62 -37.08 -48.00
CA GLU A 6 -13.64 -36.11 -47.56
C GLU A 6 -14.38 -36.62 -46.31
N ASP A 7 -13.72 -36.76 -45.15
CA ASP A 7 -14.48 -36.96 -43.88
C ASP A 7 -13.71 -36.72 -42.56
N GLN A 8 -12.65 -35.89 -42.54
CA GLN A 8 -11.80 -35.71 -41.35
C GLN A 8 -11.96 -34.38 -40.61
N THR A 9 -12.98 -33.57 -40.89
CA THR A 9 -13.08 -32.21 -40.31
C THR A 9 -14.34 -31.95 -39.47
N VAL A 10 -15.10 -32.98 -39.09
CA VAL A 10 -16.38 -32.77 -38.36
C VAL A 10 -16.47 -33.48 -37.01
N THR A 11 -15.50 -34.32 -36.62
CA THR A 11 -15.59 -35.14 -35.39
C THR A 11 -14.71 -34.69 -34.22
N GLU A 12 -14.05 -33.53 -34.28
CA GLU A 12 -13.10 -33.07 -33.25
C GLU A 12 -13.57 -31.86 -32.42
N ILE A 13 -14.82 -31.41 -32.56
CA ILE A 13 -15.36 -30.21 -31.86
C ILE A 13 -16.41 -30.56 -30.77
N ALA A 14 -16.62 -31.83 -30.43
CA ALA A 14 -17.74 -32.23 -29.55
C ALA A 14 -17.37 -33.06 -28.31
N ALA A 15 -16.11 -33.05 -27.83
CA ALA A 15 -15.68 -33.97 -26.77
C ALA A 15 -14.83 -33.36 -25.64
N GLU A 16 -14.98 -32.07 -25.31
CA GLU A 16 -14.22 -31.46 -24.20
C GLU A 16 -15.06 -30.65 -23.21
N PHE A 17 -16.38 -30.80 -23.25
CA PHE A 17 -17.27 -30.31 -22.21
C PHE A 17 -17.99 -31.48 -21.56
N GLU A 18 -17.91 -31.50 -20.23
CA GLU A 18 -18.69 -32.27 -19.27
C GLU A 18 -18.08 -33.57 -18.71
N GLU A 19 -18.01 -33.58 -17.38
CA GLU A 19 -17.96 -34.74 -16.48
C GLU A 19 -16.57 -35.27 -16.07
N THR A 20 -16.12 -34.85 -14.88
CA THR A 20 -15.70 -35.76 -13.78
C THR A 20 -15.43 -34.96 -12.52
N ALA A 21 -16.49 -34.71 -11.75
CA ALA A 21 -16.38 -34.55 -10.30
C ALA A 21 -16.55 -35.95 -9.68
N LEU A 22 -15.61 -36.36 -8.81
CA LEU A 22 -15.81 -36.99 -7.49
C LEU A 22 -14.57 -37.76 -7.00
N VAL A 23 -14.14 -37.37 -5.78
CA VAL A 23 -13.52 -38.18 -4.71
C VAL A 23 -12.12 -38.79 -4.94
N ASP A 24 -11.12 -38.25 -4.23
CA ASP A 24 -10.33 -39.10 -3.33
C ASP A 24 -9.75 -38.30 -2.14
N GLU A 25 -10.05 -38.80 -0.95
CA GLU A 25 -9.65 -38.31 0.36
C GLU A 25 -8.46 -39.15 0.78
N ASN A 26 -7.23 -38.62 0.83
CA ASN A 26 -6.18 -39.29 1.61
C ASN A 26 -5.09 -38.36 2.16
N LYS A 27 -4.91 -38.55 3.47
CA LYS A 27 -4.17 -37.80 4.48
C LYS A 27 -2.73 -38.33 4.55
N ALA A 28 -1.74 -37.52 4.21
CA ALA A 28 -0.35 -37.81 4.54
C ALA A 28 0.09 -36.94 5.74
N THR A 29 0.32 -37.61 6.87
CA THR A 29 0.85 -37.04 8.11
C THR A 29 2.37 -37.15 8.09
N GLU A 30 3.08 -36.04 8.29
CA GLU A 30 4.54 -36.03 8.42
C GLU A 30 4.99 -36.64 9.77
N PRO A 31 6.13 -37.37 9.82
CA PRO A 31 6.61 -38.03 11.04
C PRO A 31 7.29 -37.05 12.01
N ASN A 32 6.90 -37.15 13.29
CA ASN A 32 7.32 -36.32 14.42
C ASN A 32 8.74 -36.71 14.91
N SER A 33 9.70 -35.78 14.87
CA SER A 33 11.07 -36.01 15.35
C SER A 33 11.24 -35.64 16.84
N PRO A 34 11.99 -36.44 17.63
CA PRO A 34 12.04 -36.33 19.10
C PRO A 34 12.76 -35.07 19.62
N LYS A 35 13.42 -34.31 18.74
CA LYS A 35 14.14 -33.07 19.11
C LYS A 35 13.20 -31.86 19.33
N ARG A 36 11.93 -31.95 18.90
CA ARG A 36 10.94 -30.86 19.08
C ARG A 36 10.34 -30.85 20.49
N LYS A 37 10.19 -32.01 21.13
CA LYS A 37 9.62 -32.12 22.48
C LYS A 37 10.53 -31.52 23.56
N TRP A 38 11.85 -31.69 23.46
CA TRP A 38 12.79 -31.10 24.44
C TRP A 38 12.83 -29.57 24.36
N LYS A 39 12.75 -28.99 23.15
CA LYS A 39 12.64 -27.54 22.98
C LYS A 39 11.32 -26.99 23.56
N GLN A 40 10.22 -27.74 23.43
CA GLN A 40 8.93 -27.37 24.02
C GLN A 40 8.94 -27.40 25.56
N PHE A 41 9.59 -28.40 26.17
CA PHE A 41 9.74 -28.42 27.64
C PHE A 41 10.64 -27.30 28.16
N LEU A 42 11.71 -26.94 27.43
CA LEU A 42 12.58 -25.83 27.81
C LEU A 42 11.85 -24.47 27.73
N THR A 43 11.01 -24.26 26.71
CA THR A 43 10.21 -23.03 26.58
C THR A 43 9.10 -22.90 27.63
N VAL A 44 8.48 -24.01 28.03
CA VAL A 44 7.43 -24.00 29.07
C VAL A 44 8.03 -23.74 30.45
N ALA A 45 9.22 -24.28 30.75
CA ALA A 45 9.92 -24.01 32.01
C ALA A 45 10.37 -22.55 32.15
N ILE A 46 10.83 -21.93 31.06
CA ILE A 46 11.21 -20.50 31.04
C ILE A 46 9.96 -19.60 31.18
N MET A 47 8.84 -19.97 30.56
CA MET A 47 7.59 -19.21 30.69
C MET A 47 7.01 -19.29 32.11
N CYS A 48 7.08 -20.45 32.79
CA CYS A 48 6.66 -20.57 34.19
C CYS A 48 7.56 -19.78 35.15
N ALA A 49 8.87 -19.69 34.89
CA ALA A 49 9.78 -18.88 35.71
C ALA A 49 9.52 -17.37 35.56
N VAL A 50 9.16 -16.90 34.36
CA VAL A 50 8.82 -15.49 34.11
C VAL A 50 7.48 -15.11 34.75
N VAL A 51 6.48 -15.99 34.72
CA VAL A 51 5.19 -15.77 35.39
C VAL A 51 5.33 -15.78 36.92
N ALA A 52 6.24 -16.59 37.47
CA ALA A 52 6.54 -16.58 38.91
C ALA A 52 7.30 -15.31 39.36
N CYS A 53 8.16 -14.74 38.53
CA CYS A 53 8.87 -13.49 38.84
C CYS A 53 8.02 -12.22 38.68
N LEU A 54 6.91 -12.26 37.93
CA LEU A 54 5.98 -11.13 37.79
C LEU A 54 4.90 -11.08 38.90
N GLY A 55 4.80 -12.11 39.75
CA GLY A 55 3.79 -12.22 40.81
C GLY A 55 4.14 -11.59 42.17
N ILE A 56 5.30 -10.95 42.31
CA ILE A 56 5.73 -10.35 43.60
C ILE A 56 6.13 -8.89 43.39
N ASN A 57 5.13 -8.04 43.18
CA ASN A 57 5.24 -6.59 43.43
C ASN A 57 3.94 -6.11 44.08
N GLY A 58 3.75 -6.51 45.33
CA GLY A 58 2.82 -5.85 46.23
C GLY A 58 3.43 -4.53 46.67
N CYS A 59 3.11 -3.46 45.95
CA CYS A 59 3.40 -2.10 46.39
C CYS A 59 2.19 -1.57 47.17
N SER A 60 2.43 -1.30 48.44
CA SER A 60 1.49 -0.79 49.44
C SER A 60 0.80 0.49 49.00
N SER A 61 -0.53 0.53 49.10
CA SER A 61 -1.31 1.75 48.88
C SER A 61 -1.04 2.75 50.01
N GLU A 62 -0.45 3.89 49.66
CA GLU A 62 -0.30 5.02 50.55
C GLU A 62 -1.67 5.74 50.66
N ALA A 63 -2.33 5.58 51.80
CA ALA A 63 -3.60 6.22 52.11
C ALA A 63 -3.43 7.76 52.14
N GLY A 64 -4.33 8.47 51.47
CA GLY A 64 -4.31 9.92 51.34
C GLY A 64 -4.26 10.65 52.68
N LYS A 65 -3.32 11.58 52.82
CA LYS A 65 -3.17 12.44 54.00
C LYS A 65 -4.26 13.52 54.02
N PRO A 66 -4.87 13.82 55.18
CA PRO A 66 -5.85 14.90 55.28
C PRO A 66 -5.18 16.27 55.10
N VAL A 67 -5.75 17.11 54.23
CA VAL A 67 -5.36 18.51 54.05
C VAL A 67 -6.14 19.37 55.06
N PRO A 68 -5.51 20.30 55.79
CA PRO A 68 -6.18 21.12 56.79
C PRO A 68 -7.12 22.15 56.13
N ALA A 69 -8.24 22.42 56.79
CA ALA A 69 -9.27 23.36 56.34
C ALA A 69 -8.73 24.79 56.14
N PRO A 70 -9.25 25.54 55.14
CA PRO A 70 -8.83 26.91 54.86
C PRO A 70 -9.22 27.85 56.01
N ARG A 71 -8.24 28.64 56.48
CA ARG A 71 -8.46 29.71 57.46
C ARG A 71 -9.08 30.90 56.74
N SER A 72 -10.28 31.28 57.14
CA SER A 72 -10.91 32.54 56.73
C SER A 72 -10.05 33.72 57.19
N SER A 73 -9.60 34.53 56.24
CA SER A 73 -8.95 35.82 56.47
C SER A 73 -9.97 36.84 57.00
N VAL A 74 -9.80 37.28 58.25
CA VAL A 74 -10.51 38.42 58.82
C VAL A 74 -9.88 39.71 58.31
N ILE A 75 -10.72 40.63 57.86
CA ILE A 75 -10.40 41.98 57.36
C ILE A 75 -10.13 42.93 58.54
N ASP A 76 -9.12 43.78 58.36
CA ASP A 76 -8.59 44.81 59.26
C ASP A 76 -9.60 45.86 59.78
N GLN A 77 -9.56 46.15 61.08
CA GLN A 77 -9.91 47.45 61.69
C GLN A 77 -9.13 47.65 63.01
N PRO A 78 -8.81 48.90 63.39
CA PRO A 78 -7.50 49.28 63.89
C PRO A 78 -7.24 48.94 65.36
N ALA A 79 -5.95 48.73 65.61
CA ALA A 79 -5.34 48.43 66.89
C ALA A 79 -5.75 49.40 68.01
N MET A 80 -6.32 48.83 69.07
CA MET A 80 -6.01 49.27 70.43
C MET A 80 -4.95 48.32 70.98
N ASP A 81 -3.79 48.88 71.27
CA ASP A 81 -2.67 48.19 71.92
C ASP A 81 -3.12 47.58 73.24
N THR A 82 -3.26 46.25 73.27
CA THR A 82 -3.01 45.49 74.49
C THR A 82 -2.46 44.13 74.09
N THR A 83 -1.14 44.03 74.11
CA THR A 83 -0.42 42.76 74.24
C THR A 83 -0.98 41.96 75.42
N LEU A 84 -1.81 40.96 75.13
CA LEU A 84 -2.14 39.88 76.06
C LEU A 84 -1.58 38.56 75.52
N THR A 85 -0.27 38.45 75.65
CA THR A 85 0.42 37.16 75.61
C THR A 85 0.09 36.41 76.89
N GLY A 86 -0.51 35.22 76.78
CA GLY A 86 -0.65 34.27 77.89
C GLY A 86 -1.91 34.45 78.74
N GLY A 87 -2.61 33.35 78.98
CA GLY A 87 -3.90 33.30 79.65
C GLY A 87 -3.94 34.07 80.97
N GLN A 88 -4.74 35.13 81.00
CA GLN A 88 -5.18 35.76 82.24
C GLN A 88 -6.25 34.87 82.87
N MET A 89 -5.85 34.06 83.85
CA MET A 89 -6.80 33.42 84.75
C MET A 89 -7.35 34.49 85.72
N LEU A 90 -8.63 34.80 85.59
CA LEU A 90 -9.34 35.68 86.51
C LEU A 90 -9.79 34.86 87.72
N THR A 91 -9.16 35.08 88.88
CA THR A 91 -9.54 34.39 90.12
C THR A 91 -10.61 35.23 90.83
N ILE A 92 -11.81 34.66 90.97
CA ILE A 92 -12.95 35.31 91.62
C ILE A 92 -13.25 34.57 92.93
N ALA A 93 -13.46 35.32 94.01
CA ALA A 93 -13.83 34.75 95.30
C ALA A 93 -15.25 34.13 95.25
N PRO A 94 -15.53 33.02 95.96
CA PRO A 94 -16.78 32.28 95.83
C PRO A 94 -18.04 33.11 96.15
N GLU A 95 -17.95 34.08 97.06
CA GLU A 95 -19.04 35.02 97.38
C GLU A 95 -19.37 35.96 96.20
N GLN A 96 -18.37 36.30 95.38
CA GLN A 96 -18.58 37.14 94.20
C GLN A 96 -19.25 36.37 93.06
N VAL A 97 -19.06 35.05 92.98
CA VAL A 97 -19.74 34.18 91.99
C VAL A 97 -21.24 34.09 92.27
N GLU A 98 -21.64 33.95 93.54
CA GLU A 98 -23.04 33.93 93.95
C GLU A 98 -23.71 35.30 93.79
N SER A 99 -23.04 36.40 94.18
CA SER A 99 -23.58 37.75 94.04
C SER A 99 -23.75 38.20 92.58
N ALA A 100 -22.87 37.73 91.68
CA ALA A 100 -22.91 38.01 90.25
C ALA A 100 -23.81 37.04 89.46
N GLY A 101 -24.37 36.00 90.11
CA GLY A 101 -25.28 35.04 89.48
C GLY A 101 -24.64 34.16 88.40
N ILE A 102 -23.33 33.94 88.45
CA ILE A 102 -22.60 33.18 87.42
C ILE A 102 -22.87 31.69 87.61
N LYS A 103 -23.58 31.09 86.65
CA LYS A 103 -23.86 29.64 86.59
C LYS A 103 -22.94 28.99 85.57
N THR A 104 -22.19 27.99 85.98
CA THR A 104 -21.35 27.19 85.10
C THR A 104 -22.04 25.86 84.79
N GLU A 105 -22.19 25.54 83.51
CA GLU A 105 -22.65 24.22 83.05
C GLU A 105 -21.49 23.53 82.32
N VAL A 106 -21.33 22.22 82.54
CA VAL A 106 -20.27 21.45 81.88
C VAL A 106 -20.62 21.32 80.40
N VAL A 107 -19.74 21.79 79.51
CA VAL A 107 -19.94 21.67 78.05
C VAL A 107 -19.95 20.19 77.69
N GLY A 108 -21.13 19.65 77.35
CA GLY A 108 -21.26 18.30 76.82
C GLY A 108 -20.81 18.23 75.36
N GLU A 109 -20.13 17.15 74.97
CA GLU A 109 -19.80 16.86 73.57
C GLU A 109 -21.10 16.67 72.76
N GLY A 110 -21.42 17.63 71.90
CA GLY A 110 -22.49 17.48 70.91
C GLY A 110 -21.98 16.69 69.71
N LEU A 111 -22.60 15.54 69.43
CA LEU A 111 -22.33 14.81 68.18
C LEU A 111 -22.82 15.65 66.99
N ALA A 112 -21.88 16.28 66.29
CA ALA A 112 -22.15 16.93 65.00
C ALA A 112 -22.22 15.86 63.91
N LEU A 113 -23.43 15.51 63.49
CA LEU A 113 -23.65 14.64 62.34
C LEU A 113 -23.36 15.42 61.05
N ALA A 114 -22.21 15.15 60.43
CA ALA A 114 -21.83 15.72 59.14
C ALA A 114 -22.17 14.75 58.01
N THR A 115 -22.89 15.23 56.99
CA THR A 115 -23.08 14.51 55.73
C THR A 115 -21.95 14.87 54.77
N GLY A 116 -21.40 13.87 54.10
CA GLY A 116 -20.36 14.04 53.08
C GLY A 116 -20.78 13.42 51.77
N VAL A 117 -20.37 14.03 50.66
CA VAL A 117 -20.50 13.47 49.31
C VAL A 117 -19.13 13.08 48.80
N VAL A 118 -19.02 11.89 48.22
CA VAL A 118 -17.80 11.45 47.54
C VAL A 118 -17.85 11.97 46.11
N GLN A 119 -16.89 12.82 45.75
CA GLN A 119 -16.75 13.34 44.40
C GLN A 119 -15.44 12.81 43.80
N ALA A 120 -15.49 12.50 42.49
CA ALA A 120 -14.30 12.11 41.76
C ALA A 120 -13.26 13.23 41.81
N ASN A 121 -11.98 12.85 41.92
CA ASN A 121 -10.88 13.79 41.79
C ASN A 121 -10.85 14.32 40.36
N ALA A 122 -10.96 15.63 40.16
CA ALA A 122 -10.98 16.27 38.84
C ALA A 122 -9.71 15.99 38.00
N TYR A 123 -8.59 15.62 38.63
CA TYR A 123 -7.36 15.21 37.95
C TYR A 123 -7.29 13.69 37.65
N GLY A 124 -8.22 12.90 38.18
CA GLY A 124 -8.33 11.46 37.95
C GLY A 124 -9.43 11.08 36.97
N ASP A 125 -10.21 12.05 36.50
CA ASP A 125 -11.23 11.86 35.46
C ASP A 125 -10.63 12.25 34.09
N THR A 126 -10.67 11.34 33.12
CA THR A 126 -10.12 11.58 31.79
C THR A 126 -11.12 11.11 30.73
N PRO A 127 -11.73 12.04 29.98
CA PRO A 127 -12.64 11.66 28.90
C PRO A 127 -11.86 10.99 27.76
N VAL A 128 -12.40 9.88 27.26
CA VAL A 128 -11.82 9.12 26.14
C VAL A 128 -12.58 9.47 24.86
N PHE A 129 -11.84 9.92 23.84
CA PHE A 129 -12.40 10.28 22.54
C PHE A 129 -11.91 9.33 21.44
N SER A 130 -12.76 9.07 20.44
CA SER A 130 -12.34 8.36 19.24
C SER A 130 -11.58 9.30 18.30
N LEU A 131 -10.52 8.80 17.66
CA LEU A 131 -9.76 9.55 16.64
C LEU A 131 -10.53 9.66 15.32
N VAL A 132 -11.40 8.69 15.03
CA VAL A 132 -12.19 8.62 13.80
C VAL A 132 -13.67 8.49 14.14
N GLY A 133 -14.51 9.14 13.34
CA GLY A 133 -15.96 8.96 13.40
C GLY A 133 -16.36 7.55 12.93
N GLY A 134 -17.44 7.02 13.47
CA GLY A 134 -17.93 5.70 13.08
C GLY A 134 -18.99 5.13 14.01
N ILE A 135 -19.38 3.89 13.75
CA ILE A 135 -20.37 3.15 14.51
C ILE A 135 -19.66 2.32 15.58
N VAL A 136 -20.07 2.46 16.84
CA VAL A 136 -19.55 1.64 17.94
C VAL A 136 -20.08 0.21 17.79
N ARG A 137 -19.19 -0.76 17.55
CA ARG A 137 -19.53 -2.18 17.39
C ARG A 137 -19.61 -2.91 18.73
N ARG A 138 -18.72 -2.55 19.65
CA ARG A 138 -18.62 -3.17 20.95
C ARG A 138 -18.07 -2.19 21.97
N ILE A 139 -18.65 -2.21 23.16
CA ILE A 139 -18.12 -1.60 24.37
C ILE A 139 -17.76 -2.77 25.28
N SER A 140 -16.52 -2.82 25.76
CA SER A 140 -16.02 -3.99 26.49
C SER A 140 -16.24 -3.88 28.01
N PRO A 141 -15.92 -2.75 28.68
CA PRO A 141 -16.12 -2.62 30.12
C PRO A 141 -17.51 -2.09 30.48
N GLU A 142 -17.98 -2.49 31.66
CA GLU A 142 -19.22 -1.99 32.26
C GLU A 142 -18.96 -0.83 33.25
N LEU A 143 -20.00 -0.07 33.58
CA LEU A 143 -19.89 1.05 34.51
C LEU A 143 -19.48 0.55 35.91
N GLY A 144 -18.39 1.10 36.45
CA GLY A 144 -17.83 0.71 37.74
C GLY A 144 -16.76 -0.39 37.67
N GLU A 145 -16.51 -0.94 36.48
CA GLU A 145 -15.41 -1.87 36.25
C GLU A 145 -14.06 -1.16 36.30
N ASN A 146 -13.04 -1.82 36.87
CA ASN A 146 -11.69 -1.28 36.93
C ASN A 146 -10.97 -1.56 35.60
N VAL A 147 -10.50 -0.50 34.93
CA VAL A 147 -9.75 -0.60 33.68
C VAL A 147 -8.30 -0.16 33.85
N GLN A 148 -7.40 -0.80 33.11
CA GLN A 148 -5.97 -0.45 33.09
C GLN A 148 -5.62 0.39 31.88
N SER A 149 -4.51 1.14 31.96
CA SER A 149 -4.00 1.89 30.81
C SER A 149 -3.64 0.94 29.66
N GLY A 150 -4.08 1.28 28.45
CA GLY A 150 -3.92 0.45 27.25
C GLY A 150 -5.00 -0.62 27.06
N GLN A 151 -5.93 -0.81 28.01
CA GLN A 151 -7.06 -1.72 27.84
C GLN A 151 -8.03 -1.21 26.76
N THR A 152 -8.52 -2.11 25.90
CA THR A 152 -9.51 -1.76 24.87
C THR A 152 -10.88 -1.52 25.50
N ILE A 153 -11.37 -0.28 25.40
CA ILE A 153 -12.67 0.11 25.97
C ILE A 153 -13.78 -0.03 24.93
N ALA A 154 -13.53 0.35 23.67
CA ALA A 154 -14.51 0.26 22.60
C ALA A 154 -13.87 -0.11 21.25
N VAL A 155 -14.65 -0.76 20.39
CA VAL A 155 -14.30 -1.03 18.99
C VAL A 155 -15.23 -0.21 18.11
N VAL A 156 -14.67 0.72 17.33
CA VAL A 156 -15.40 1.60 16.42
C VAL A 156 -15.14 1.16 14.99
N PHE A 157 -16.21 1.01 14.20
CA PHE A 157 -16.12 0.80 12.76
C PHE A 157 -16.28 2.12 12.03
N SER A 158 -15.24 2.55 11.31
CA SER A 158 -15.22 3.80 10.55
C SER A 158 -15.33 3.52 9.06
N GLU A 159 -16.39 4.03 8.42
CA GLU A 159 -16.57 3.94 6.97
C GLU A 159 -15.53 4.77 6.21
N GLU A 160 -15.13 5.92 6.76
CA GLU A 160 -14.10 6.78 6.17
C GLU A 160 -12.73 6.10 6.13
N PHE A 161 -12.36 5.41 7.21
CA PHE A 161 -11.13 4.62 7.25
C PHE A 161 -11.17 3.47 6.25
N ALA A 162 -12.29 2.74 6.17
CA ALA A 162 -12.46 1.64 5.22
C ALA A 162 -12.41 2.14 3.76
N ALA A 163 -13.05 3.27 3.45
CA ALA A 163 -13.03 3.87 2.13
C ALA A 163 -11.63 4.33 1.73
N THR A 164 -10.89 4.95 2.67
CA THR A 164 -9.49 5.36 2.46
C THR A 164 -8.59 4.15 2.22
N GLN A 165 -8.77 3.07 3.00
CA GLN A 165 -8.02 1.83 2.83
C GLN A 165 -8.28 1.18 1.47
N SER A 166 -9.55 1.13 1.03
CA SER A 166 -9.89 0.63 -0.31
C SER A 166 -9.22 1.46 -1.39
N ARG A 167 -9.34 2.80 -1.32
CA ARG A 167 -8.74 3.72 -2.28
C ARG A 167 -7.21 3.58 -2.33
N TYR A 168 -6.56 3.39 -1.17
CA TYR A 168 -5.13 3.16 -1.10
C TYR A 168 -4.72 1.86 -1.81
N LEU A 169 -5.47 0.77 -1.61
CA LEU A 169 -5.21 -0.50 -2.31
C LEU A 169 -5.44 -0.37 -3.83
N ASP A 170 -6.46 0.38 -4.24
CA ASP A 170 -6.73 0.66 -5.66
C ASP A 170 -5.59 1.47 -6.30
N LEU A 171 -5.07 2.50 -5.60
CA LEU A 171 -3.92 3.29 -6.04
C LEU A 171 -2.64 2.46 -6.12
N LEU A 172 -2.42 1.57 -5.15
CA LEU A 172 -1.30 0.63 -5.16
C LEU A 172 -1.36 -0.28 -6.40
N ALA A 173 -2.53 -0.86 -6.68
CA ALA A 173 -2.73 -1.72 -7.84
C ALA A 173 -2.54 -0.97 -9.17
N GLN A 174 -3.05 0.26 -9.27
CA GLN A 174 -2.87 1.13 -10.45
C GLN A 174 -1.40 1.49 -10.68
N THR A 175 -0.66 1.79 -9.60
CA THR A 175 0.78 2.10 -9.68
C THR A 175 1.58 0.89 -10.14
N ASP A 176 1.26 -0.30 -9.62
CA ASP A 176 1.89 -1.55 -10.04
C ASP A 176 1.60 -1.89 -11.50
N GLU A 177 0.37 -1.67 -11.96
CA GLU A 177 0.00 -1.83 -13.37
C GLU A 177 0.76 -0.85 -14.26
N ALA A 178 0.78 0.43 -13.89
CA ALA A 178 1.48 1.47 -14.63
C ALA A 178 2.98 1.17 -14.75
N ARG A 179 3.60 0.67 -13.68
CA ARG A 179 5.01 0.25 -13.66
C ARG A 179 5.26 -0.91 -14.60
N LYS A 180 4.45 -1.97 -14.54
CA LYS A 180 4.57 -3.13 -15.45
C LYS A 180 4.37 -2.73 -16.91
N ASN A 181 3.44 -1.82 -17.17
CA ASN A 181 3.21 -1.30 -18.52
C ASN A 181 4.41 -0.49 -19.01
N TYR A 182 4.95 0.41 -18.18
CA TYR A 182 6.17 1.16 -18.50
C TYR A 182 7.34 0.24 -18.84
N GLU A 183 7.59 -0.80 -18.04
CA GLU A 183 8.65 -1.78 -18.30
C GLU A 183 8.42 -2.53 -19.62
N ARG A 184 7.18 -2.96 -19.89
CA ARG A 184 6.80 -3.65 -21.13
C ARG A 184 7.06 -2.74 -22.34
N THR A 185 6.58 -1.51 -22.30
CA THR A 185 6.74 -0.57 -23.42
C THR A 185 8.21 -0.18 -23.62
N THR A 186 8.99 -0.03 -22.54
CA THR A 186 10.44 0.18 -22.63
C THR A 186 11.14 -0.96 -23.39
N LYS A 187 10.75 -2.22 -23.11
CA LYS A 187 11.27 -3.39 -23.82
C LYS A 187 10.82 -3.41 -25.28
N LEU A 188 9.57 -3.07 -25.58
CA LEU A 188 9.05 -3.00 -26.95
C LEU A 188 9.73 -1.91 -27.79
N VAL A 189 9.96 -0.72 -27.23
CA VAL A 189 10.73 0.36 -27.88
C VAL A 189 12.11 -0.16 -28.27
N ARG A 190 12.77 -0.91 -27.40
CA ARG A 190 14.10 -1.49 -27.65
C ARG A 190 14.10 -2.54 -28.77
N ILE A 191 13.02 -3.31 -28.91
CA ILE A 191 12.94 -4.43 -29.86
C ILE A 191 12.55 -3.97 -31.29
N ASN A 192 12.01 -2.75 -31.45
CA ASN A 192 11.60 -2.11 -32.73
C ASN A 192 11.17 -3.09 -33.84
N GLN A 193 10.12 -3.86 -33.57
CA GLN A 193 9.63 -4.91 -34.46
C GLN A 193 9.05 -4.39 -35.80
N PRO A 194 8.30 -3.27 -35.85
CA PRO A 194 7.80 -2.71 -37.11
C PRO A 194 8.92 -2.22 -38.05
N GLY A 195 9.97 -1.60 -37.50
CA GLY A 195 11.13 -1.18 -38.29
C GLY A 195 11.89 -2.38 -38.89
N ARG A 196 11.89 -3.52 -38.18
CA ARG A 196 12.57 -4.73 -38.62
C ARG A 196 11.89 -5.40 -39.80
N THR A 197 10.56 -5.51 -39.79
CA THR A 197 9.80 -6.11 -40.90
C THR A 197 9.95 -5.31 -42.19
N GLU A 198 9.82 -3.98 -42.14
CA GLU A 198 10.01 -3.11 -43.31
C GLU A 198 11.44 -3.16 -43.87
N PHE A 199 12.45 -3.29 -42.99
CA PHE A 199 13.84 -3.45 -43.42
C PHE A 199 14.07 -4.81 -44.10
N ASP A 200 13.52 -5.88 -43.55
CA ASP A 200 13.66 -7.23 -44.11
C ASP A 200 12.94 -7.31 -45.48
N GLU A 201 11.75 -6.71 -45.61
CA GLU A 201 11.02 -6.59 -46.87
C GLU A 201 11.79 -5.75 -47.91
N ALA A 202 12.30 -4.58 -47.53
CA ALA A 202 13.09 -3.74 -48.42
C ALA A 202 14.38 -4.43 -48.89
N THR A 203 15.01 -5.22 -48.02
CA THR A 203 16.19 -6.03 -48.34
C THR A 203 15.85 -7.15 -49.33
N SER A 204 14.74 -7.84 -49.13
CA SER A 204 14.25 -8.87 -50.07
C SER A 204 13.93 -8.26 -51.44
N GLN A 205 13.25 -7.11 -51.46
CA GLN A 205 12.92 -6.40 -52.70
C GLN A 205 14.18 -5.95 -53.45
N LEU A 206 15.19 -5.43 -52.74
CA LEU A 206 16.46 -5.03 -53.34
C LEU A 206 17.14 -6.23 -54.02
N LYS A 207 17.19 -7.39 -53.38
CA LYS A 207 17.77 -8.61 -53.98
C LYS A 207 17.04 -9.02 -55.26
N THR A 208 15.71 -8.95 -55.26
CA THR A 208 14.90 -9.26 -56.45
C THR A 208 15.19 -8.30 -57.60
N VAL A 209 15.27 -7.00 -57.32
CA VAL A 209 15.58 -5.97 -58.34
C VAL A 209 17.02 -6.07 -58.83
N GLU A 210 17.98 -6.40 -57.97
CA GLU A 210 19.37 -6.67 -58.38
C GLU A 210 19.46 -7.87 -59.32
N ALA A 211 18.73 -8.96 -59.03
CA ALA A 211 18.67 -10.10 -59.93
C ALA A 211 18.04 -9.74 -61.30
N GLN A 212 16.98 -8.93 -61.30
CA GLN A 212 16.35 -8.43 -62.54
C GLN A 212 17.30 -7.53 -63.34
N LEU A 213 18.04 -6.63 -62.67
CA LEU A 213 19.05 -5.80 -63.33
C LEU A 213 20.15 -6.66 -63.97
N GLU A 214 20.63 -7.67 -63.24
CA GLU A 214 21.65 -8.59 -63.76
C GLU A 214 21.14 -9.36 -64.98
N GLU A 215 19.87 -9.81 -64.96
CA GLU A 215 19.22 -10.45 -66.11
C GLU A 215 19.15 -9.50 -67.32
N MET A 216 18.65 -8.27 -67.14
CA MET A 216 18.54 -7.29 -68.22
C MET A 216 19.91 -6.88 -68.77
N LYS A 217 20.92 -6.77 -67.91
CA LYS A 217 22.31 -6.50 -68.31
C LYS A 217 22.87 -7.63 -69.17
N LYS A 218 22.70 -8.89 -68.76
CA LYS A 218 23.12 -10.06 -69.55
C LYS A 218 22.41 -10.10 -70.91
N ARG A 219 21.12 -9.71 -70.95
CA ARG A 219 20.35 -9.63 -72.20
C ARG A 219 20.90 -8.56 -73.13
N TYR A 220 21.14 -7.35 -72.62
CA TYR A 220 21.77 -6.26 -73.38
C TYR A 220 23.15 -6.65 -73.94
N GLU A 221 24.01 -7.28 -73.12
CA GLU A 221 25.33 -7.76 -73.56
C GLU A 221 25.22 -8.81 -74.67
N ARG A 222 24.24 -9.72 -74.58
CA ARG A 222 23.97 -10.72 -75.62
C ARG A 222 23.53 -10.06 -76.93
N THR A 223 22.55 -9.16 -76.87
CA THR A 223 22.02 -8.45 -78.05
C THR A 223 23.09 -7.60 -78.72
N THR A 224 23.95 -6.94 -77.94
CA THR A 224 25.10 -6.17 -78.45
C THR A 224 26.06 -7.06 -79.24
N LYS A 225 26.39 -8.25 -78.72
CA LYS A 225 27.23 -9.23 -79.42
C LYS A 225 26.56 -9.75 -80.71
N LEU A 226 25.25 -9.99 -80.69
CA LEU A 226 24.51 -10.46 -81.88
C LEU A 226 24.46 -9.40 -82.98
N ILE A 227 24.33 -8.12 -82.64
CA ILE A 227 24.39 -7.01 -83.60
C ILE A 227 25.77 -6.91 -84.24
N GLN A 228 26.85 -7.12 -83.47
CA GLN A 228 28.22 -7.13 -84.02
C GLN A 228 28.42 -8.21 -85.10
N ILE A 229 27.68 -9.31 -85.00
CA ILE A 229 27.70 -10.43 -85.95
C ILE A 229 26.62 -10.26 -87.03
N GLY A 230 25.80 -9.20 -86.96
CA GLY A 230 24.70 -8.92 -87.91
C GLY A 230 23.46 -9.81 -87.76
N ALA A 231 23.32 -10.51 -86.64
CA ALA A 231 22.27 -11.50 -86.39
C ALA A 231 21.04 -10.96 -85.62
N SER A 232 21.04 -9.69 -85.21
CA SER A 232 19.93 -9.03 -84.48
C SER A 232 19.65 -7.63 -85.04
N SER A 233 18.45 -7.12 -84.78
CA SER A 233 17.96 -5.82 -85.27
C SER A 233 18.35 -4.68 -84.34
N ARG A 234 18.53 -3.48 -84.91
CA ARG A 234 18.76 -2.24 -84.14
C ARG A 234 17.60 -1.93 -83.17
N GLU A 235 16.37 -2.22 -83.57
CA GLU A 235 15.18 -2.06 -82.74
C GLU A 235 15.25 -2.89 -81.46
N GLU A 236 15.78 -4.12 -81.54
CA GLU A 236 15.87 -5.01 -80.39
C GLU A 236 16.87 -4.48 -79.34
N LEU A 237 17.96 -3.85 -79.78
CA LEU A 237 18.90 -3.16 -78.89
C LEU A 237 18.27 -1.93 -78.23
N GLU A 238 17.49 -1.15 -78.96
CA GLU A 238 16.79 0.02 -78.41
C GLU A 238 15.75 -0.40 -77.34
N GLN A 239 15.11 -1.55 -77.53
CA GLN A 239 14.23 -2.14 -76.50
C GLN A 239 15.01 -2.64 -75.27
N ASP A 240 16.11 -3.35 -75.47
CA ASP A 240 16.93 -3.87 -74.36
C ASP A 240 17.63 -2.77 -73.57
N THR A 241 18.10 -1.72 -74.24
CA THR A 241 18.67 -0.53 -73.58
C THR A 241 17.62 0.17 -72.72
N THR A 242 16.39 0.30 -73.21
CA THR A 242 15.28 0.87 -72.45
C THR A 242 14.97 0.04 -71.21
N LYS A 243 14.89 -1.30 -71.36
CA LYS A 243 14.66 -2.24 -70.24
C LYS A 243 15.78 -2.21 -69.21
N LEU A 244 17.04 -2.14 -69.64
CA LEU A 244 18.18 -1.99 -68.74
C LEU A 244 18.07 -0.69 -67.95
N ARG A 245 17.78 0.43 -68.63
CA ARG A 245 17.64 1.75 -67.99
C ARG A 245 16.47 1.79 -66.99
N THR A 246 15.36 1.12 -67.29
CA THR A 246 14.26 0.99 -66.33
C THR A 246 14.67 0.16 -65.11
N ALA A 247 15.38 -0.95 -65.31
CA ALA A 247 15.87 -1.78 -64.20
C ALA A 247 16.89 -1.04 -63.32
N GLU A 248 17.76 -0.21 -63.92
CA GLU A 248 18.67 0.66 -63.17
C GLU A 248 17.92 1.70 -62.32
N ALA A 249 16.86 2.30 -62.88
CA ALA A 249 16.01 3.23 -62.15
C ALA A 249 15.25 2.55 -61.00
N GLU A 250 14.81 1.30 -61.19
CA GLU A 250 14.20 0.48 -60.14
C GLU A 250 15.20 0.14 -59.03
N LEU A 251 16.46 -0.16 -59.37
CA LEU A 251 17.51 -0.39 -58.38
C LEU A 251 17.74 0.85 -57.50
N ILE A 252 17.82 2.04 -58.10
CA ILE A 252 17.99 3.29 -57.36
C ILE A 252 16.82 3.49 -56.38
N LYS A 253 15.58 3.28 -56.85
CA LYS A 253 14.38 3.36 -56.00
C LYS A 253 14.41 2.33 -54.86
N ALA A 254 14.82 1.09 -55.14
CA ALA A 254 14.92 0.02 -54.15
C ALA A 254 15.98 0.34 -53.09
N ARG A 255 17.14 0.88 -53.48
CA ARG A 255 18.18 1.36 -52.56
C ARG A 255 17.69 2.50 -51.67
N ALA A 256 17.05 3.50 -52.26
CA ALA A 256 16.46 4.60 -51.49
C ALA A 256 15.34 4.13 -50.54
N ARG A 257 14.63 3.04 -50.88
CA ARG A 257 13.64 2.41 -49.98
C ARG A 257 14.33 1.69 -48.83
N LEU A 258 15.41 0.95 -49.07
CA LEU A 258 16.19 0.30 -48.01
C LEU A 258 16.80 1.32 -47.06
N GLU A 259 17.35 2.41 -47.58
CA GLU A 259 17.94 3.48 -46.76
C GLU A 259 16.89 4.14 -45.85
N ARG A 260 15.69 4.42 -46.38
CA ARG A 260 14.55 4.89 -45.58
C ARG A 260 14.14 3.85 -44.52
N ALA A 261 14.06 2.58 -44.88
CA ALA A 261 13.74 1.51 -43.92
C ALA A 261 14.81 1.39 -42.81
N ARG A 262 16.08 1.62 -43.14
CA ARG A 262 17.18 1.68 -42.17
C ARG A 262 17.04 2.87 -41.21
N GLN A 263 16.60 4.02 -41.68
CA GLN A 263 16.29 5.16 -40.81
C GLN A 263 15.07 4.88 -39.90
N LEU A 264 14.09 4.12 -40.38
CA LEU A 264 12.95 3.67 -39.57
C LEU A 264 13.34 2.63 -38.49
N LEU A 265 14.41 1.86 -38.70
CA LEU A 265 14.99 1.05 -37.61
C LEU A 265 15.51 1.92 -36.45
N GLU A 266 15.97 3.13 -36.75
CA GLU A 266 16.46 4.08 -35.74
C GLU A 266 15.31 4.89 -35.10
N ILE A 267 14.28 5.20 -35.88
CA ILE A 267 13.14 6.02 -35.46
C ILE A 267 11.93 5.12 -35.22
N ASN A 268 11.54 4.92 -33.96
CA ASN A 268 10.31 4.22 -33.62
C ASN A 268 9.21 5.20 -33.19
N PRO A 269 8.38 5.72 -34.11
CA PRO A 269 7.40 6.77 -33.79
C PRO A 269 6.20 6.25 -33.00
N ALA A 270 5.73 5.03 -33.29
CA ALA A 270 4.54 4.44 -32.66
C ALA A 270 4.81 3.99 -31.23
N THR A 271 5.94 3.32 -30.95
CA THR A 271 6.24 2.95 -29.56
C THR A 271 6.66 4.15 -28.72
N ARG A 272 7.11 5.26 -29.33
CA ARG A 272 7.51 6.46 -28.62
C ARG A 272 6.30 7.16 -28.00
N THR A 273 5.19 7.27 -28.73
CA THR A 273 3.95 7.84 -28.17
C THR A 273 3.39 6.96 -27.06
N GLU A 274 3.39 5.64 -27.23
CA GLU A 274 2.96 4.69 -26.19
C GLU A 274 3.86 4.74 -24.96
N PHE A 275 5.18 4.90 -25.16
CA PHE A 275 6.15 5.05 -24.07
C PHE A 275 5.95 6.37 -23.33
N ASP A 276 5.73 7.48 -24.04
CA ASP A 276 5.46 8.79 -23.44
C ASP A 276 4.14 8.78 -22.65
N GLN A 277 3.13 8.05 -23.14
CA GLN A 277 1.90 7.82 -22.38
C GLN A 277 2.13 6.96 -21.14
N ALA A 278 2.90 5.86 -21.26
CA ALA A 278 3.22 4.98 -20.13
C ALA A 278 4.05 5.70 -19.05
N THR A 279 5.01 6.53 -19.44
CA THR A 279 5.80 7.33 -18.51
C THR A 279 4.94 8.35 -17.77
N THR A 280 4.05 9.03 -18.49
CA THR A 280 3.13 10.02 -17.89
C THR A 280 2.15 9.35 -16.93
N LYS A 281 1.58 8.19 -17.30
CA LYS A 281 0.69 7.42 -16.42
C LYS A 281 1.41 6.93 -15.16
N LEU A 282 2.63 6.41 -15.29
CA LEU A 282 3.44 6.01 -14.14
C LEU A 282 3.70 7.20 -13.21
N ARG A 283 4.13 8.33 -13.76
CA ARG A 283 4.40 9.54 -12.96
C ARG A 283 3.15 10.07 -12.25
N ASN A 284 1.99 10.02 -12.89
CA ASN A 284 0.74 10.49 -12.29
C ASN A 284 0.29 9.54 -11.16
N THR A 285 0.33 8.22 -11.37
CA THR A 285 -0.05 7.24 -10.34
C THR A 285 0.90 7.26 -9.14
N GLU A 286 2.22 7.42 -9.37
CA GLU A 286 3.20 7.60 -8.29
C GLU A 286 3.04 8.93 -7.53
N ALA A 287 2.41 9.95 -8.12
CA ALA A 287 2.12 11.21 -7.44
C ALA A 287 0.80 11.18 -6.63
N GLU A 288 -0.10 10.26 -6.95
CA GLU A 288 -1.38 10.08 -6.27
C GLU A 288 -1.30 9.13 -5.07
N LEU A 289 -0.22 8.32 -4.98
CA LEU A 289 0.06 7.34 -3.93
C LEU A 289 0.83 7.95 -2.75
#